data_AF-A0A218ZM23-F1
#
_entry.id   AF-A0A218ZM23-F1
#
_cell.length_a   1.000
_cell.length_b   1.000
_cell.length_c   1.000
_cell.angle_alpha   90.00
_cell.angle_beta   90.00
_cell.angle_gamma   90.00
#
_symmetry.space_group_name_H-M   'P 1'
#
loop_
_entity.id
_entity.type
_entity.pdbx_description
1 polymer ?
#
loop_
_entity_poly.entity_id
_entity_poly.type
_entity_poly.pdbx_seq_one_letter_code
_entity_poly.pdbx_strand_id
1 'polypeptide(L)'
;MTSYLDEEEYNRWMKNAQTTLRSAINDKSSKFYNWACFKAQQAAEYAVKAYLRGIGKGSFGHSISLLLVDLHFSKEIVDLAKKIDKYYIPTRYTDVWSEGTPEDYYTLEDASEAIECTERIINEVEAKWKSLKEG
;
A
#
# COMPACT_ATOMS: atom_id res chain seq x y z
N MET A 1 -11.54 14.80 -23.53
CA MET A 1 -11.19 15.68 -22.40
C MET A 1 -9.86 15.21 -21.88
N THR A 2 -8.78 15.91 -22.26
CA THR A 2 -7.44 15.66 -21.71
C THR A 2 -7.50 16.07 -20.25
N SER A 3 -7.62 15.09 -19.35
CA SER A 3 -7.50 15.35 -17.92
C SER A 3 -6.08 15.86 -17.71
N TYR A 4 -5.92 17.11 -17.25
CA TYR A 4 -4.62 17.61 -16.84
C TYR A 4 -4.16 16.75 -15.66
N LEU A 5 -3.11 15.96 -15.86
CA LEU A 5 -2.55 15.13 -14.79
C LEU A 5 -1.86 16.03 -13.76
N ASP A 6 -2.17 15.85 -12.48
CA ASP A 6 -1.51 16.53 -11.37
C ASP A 6 -0.24 15.77 -10.98
N GLU A 7 0.83 15.99 -11.74
CA GLU A 7 2.11 15.31 -11.54
C GLU A 7 2.79 15.71 -10.23
N GLU A 8 2.59 16.94 -9.76
CA GLU A 8 3.14 17.39 -8.48
C GLU A 8 2.49 16.61 -7.32
N GLU A 9 1.17 16.49 -7.32
CA GLU A 9 0.44 15.77 -6.28
C GLU A 9 0.72 14.26 -6.32
N TYR A 10 0.78 13.67 -7.51
CA TYR A 10 1.22 12.28 -7.68
C TYR A 10 2.61 12.07 -7.06
N ASN A 11 3.60 12.89 -7.42
CA ASN A 11 4.97 12.74 -6.94
C ASN A 11 5.08 12.96 -5.43
N ARG A 12 4.33 13.91 -4.86
CA ARG A 12 4.28 14.17 -3.43
C ARG A 12 3.82 12.94 -2.64
N TRP A 13 2.75 12.29 -3.09
CA TRP A 13 2.21 11.10 -2.44
C TRP A 13 3.05 9.85 -2.71
N MET A 14 3.57 9.68 -3.92
CA MET A 14 4.44 8.55 -4.25
C MET A 14 5.75 8.58 -3.44
N LYS A 15 6.33 9.76 -3.21
CA LYS A 15 7.46 9.93 -2.30
C LYS A 15 7.13 9.47 -0.87
N ASN A 16 5.91 9.74 -0.40
CA ASN A 16 5.46 9.28 0.91
C ASN A 16 5.31 7.75 0.95
N ALA A 17 4.76 7.15 -0.11
CA ALA A 17 4.68 5.69 -0.27
C ALA A 17 6.06 5.03 -0.19
N GLN A 18 7.02 5.49 -1.00
CA GLN A 18 8.38 4.96 -1.04
C GLN A 18 9.12 5.13 0.29
N THR A 19 8.95 6.27 0.96
CA THR A 19 9.53 6.51 2.30
C THR A 19 8.93 5.57 3.35
N THR A 20 7.62 5.33 3.27
CA THR A 20 6.90 4.42 4.18
C THR A 20 7.34 2.97 3.97
N LEU A 21 7.50 2.54 2.71
CA LEU A 21 8.03 1.21 2.38
C LEU A 21 9.44 1.00 2.95
N ARG A 22 10.33 2.00 2.80
CA ARG A 22 11.66 1.96 3.42
C ARG A 22 11.59 1.84 4.94
N SER A 23 10.62 2.52 5.58
CA SER A 23 10.41 2.34 7.02
C SER A 23 9.93 0.93 7.36
N ALA A 24 9.07 0.31 6.55
CA ALA A 24 8.64 -1.07 6.77
C ALA A 24 9.82 -2.06 6.70
N ILE A 25 10.74 -1.85 5.75
CA ILE A 25 11.97 -2.66 5.61
C ILE A 25 12.87 -2.51 6.86
N ASN A 26 12.99 -1.30 7.41
CA ASN A 26 13.73 -1.06 8.64
C ASN A 26 13.08 -1.73 9.86
N ASP A 27 11.75 -1.68 9.96
CA ASP A 27 11.00 -2.34 11.02
C ASP A 27 11.19 -3.86 10.96
N LYS A 28 11.14 -4.46 9.75
CA LYS A 28 11.42 -5.89 9.55
C LYS A 28 12.83 -6.24 10.04
N SER A 29 13.82 -5.43 9.67
CA SER A 29 15.22 -5.64 10.09
C SER A 29 15.40 -5.51 11.61
N SER A 30 14.58 -4.67 12.24
CA SER A 30 14.54 -4.47 13.69
C SER A 30 13.63 -5.45 14.43
N LYS A 31 13.06 -6.44 13.71
CA LYS A 31 12.12 -7.45 14.23
C LYS A 31 10.78 -6.90 14.72
N PHE A 32 10.40 -5.68 14.32
CA PHE A 32 9.07 -5.12 14.57
C PHE A 32 8.10 -5.55 13.47
N TYR A 33 7.77 -6.84 13.43
CA TYR A 33 7.07 -7.46 12.29
C TYR A 33 5.64 -6.94 12.10
N ASN A 34 4.89 -6.71 13.18
CA ASN A 34 3.56 -6.09 13.12
C ASN A 34 3.62 -4.69 12.49
N TRP A 35 4.59 -3.87 12.91
CA TRP A 35 4.82 -2.54 12.37
C TRP A 35 5.29 -2.56 10.90
N ALA A 36 6.14 -3.53 10.54
CA ALA A 36 6.52 -3.75 9.15
C ALA A 36 5.30 -4.06 8.27
N CYS A 37 4.42 -4.97 8.70
CA CYS A 37 3.18 -5.32 7.99
C CYS A 37 2.24 -4.10 7.84
N PHE A 38 2.05 -3.35 8.93
CA PHE A 38 1.23 -2.13 8.92
C PHE A 38 1.77 -1.09 7.93
N LYS A 39 3.07 -0.78 8.02
CA LYS A 39 3.69 0.23 7.15
C LYS A 39 3.76 -0.22 5.70
N ALA A 40 3.89 -1.53 5.43
CA ALA A 40 3.79 -2.07 4.07
C ALA A 40 2.39 -1.79 3.50
N GLN A 41 1.31 -2.11 4.23
CA GLN A 41 -0.05 -1.76 3.81
C GLN A 41 -0.21 -0.25 3.58
N GLN A 42 0.25 0.60 4.49
CA GLN A 42 0.18 2.06 4.33
C GLN A 42 0.95 2.57 3.10
N ALA A 43 2.11 2.00 2.80
CA ALA A 43 2.88 2.37 1.62
C ALA A 43 2.11 2.06 0.32
N ALA A 44 1.48 0.89 0.22
CA ALA A 44 0.63 0.56 -0.92
C ALA A 44 -0.60 1.49 -1.00
N GLU A 45 -1.23 1.81 0.13
CA GLU A 45 -2.35 2.76 0.18
C GLU A 45 -1.94 4.14 -0.34
N TYR A 46 -0.78 4.67 0.09
CA TYR A 46 -0.28 5.96 -0.38
C TYR A 46 0.02 5.95 -1.88
N ALA A 47 0.56 4.87 -2.43
CA ALA A 47 0.82 4.77 -3.86
C ALA A 47 -0.47 4.77 -4.68
N VAL A 48 -1.47 3.98 -4.28
CA VAL A 48 -2.78 3.98 -4.97
C VAL A 48 -3.47 5.34 -4.85
N LYS A 49 -3.37 6.00 -3.69
CA LYS A 49 -3.88 7.37 -3.52
C LYS A 49 -3.11 8.41 -4.33
N ALA A 50 -1.81 8.23 -4.53
CA ALA A 50 -1.00 9.06 -5.42
C ALA A 50 -1.56 9.03 -6.84
N TYR A 51 -1.86 7.83 -7.35
CA TYR A 51 -2.46 7.66 -8.68
C TYR A 51 -3.82 8.35 -8.78
N LEU A 52 -4.74 8.09 -7.84
CA LEU A 52 -6.08 8.69 -7.81
C LEU A 52 -6.00 10.22 -7.83
N ARG A 53 -5.14 10.79 -6.99
CA ARG A 53 -4.94 12.23 -6.90
C ARG A 53 -4.34 12.80 -8.18
N GLY A 54 -3.34 12.14 -8.73
CA GLY A 54 -2.72 12.54 -10.00
C GLY A 54 -3.69 12.58 -11.18
N ILE A 55 -4.72 11.72 -11.18
CA ILE A 55 -5.78 11.73 -12.21
C ILE A 55 -7.02 12.56 -11.80
N GLY A 56 -6.94 13.34 -10.72
CA GLY A 56 -8.04 14.20 -10.25
C GLY A 56 -9.24 13.45 -9.67
N LYS A 57 -9.10 12.18 -9.26
CA LYS A 57 -10.16 11.40 -8.59
C LYS A 57 -10.03 11.47 -7.06
N GLY A 58 -11.17 11.49 -6.40
CA GLY A 58 -11.23 11.37 -4.93
C GLY A 58 -10.68 10.03 -4.43
N SER A 59 -10.11 10.02 -3.24
CA SER A 59 -9.59 8.83 -2.57
C SER A 59 -10.29 8.61 -1.23
N PHE A 60 -11.50 8.06 -1.27
CA PHE A 60 -12.28 7.72 -0.07
C PHE A 60 -12.09 6.25 0.29
N GLY A 61 -11.84 5.97 1.57
CA GLY A 61 -11.62 4.61 2.09
C GLY A 61 -10.14 4.22 2.26
N HIS A 62 -9.94 3.05 2.90
CA HIS A 62 -8.64 2.46 3.22
C HIS A 62 -8.40 1.10 2.54
N SER A 63 -9.43 0.50 1.93
CA SER A 63 -9.26 -0.78 1.24
C SER A 63 -8.56 -0.55 -0.09
N ILE A 64 -7.31 -0.97 -0.16
CA ILE A 64 -6.46 -0.85 -1.35
C ILE A 64 -7.06 -1.71 -2.47
N SER A 65 -7.56 -2.90 -2.13
CA SER A 65 -8.14 -3.82 -3.11
C SER A 65 -9.37 -3.24 -3.82
N LEU A 66 -10.26 -2.56 -3.10
CA LEU A 66 -11.42 -1.89 -3.70
C LEU A 66 -11.01 -0.71 -4.59
N LEU A 67 -10.06 0.11 -4.13
CA LEU A 67 -9.53 1.22 -4.94
C LEU A 67 -8.89 0.71 -6.24
N LEU A 68 -8.15 -0.39 -6.19
CA LEU A 68 -7.53 -0.99 -7.37
C LEU A 68 -8.55 -1.58 -8.35
N VAL A 69 -9.66 -2.13 -7.85
CA VAL A 69 -10.78 -2.59 -8.69
C VAL A 69 -11.39 -1.40 -9.44
N ASP A 70 -11.71 -0.31 -8.74
CA ASP A 70 -12.27 0.91 -9.36
C ASP A 70 -11.33 1.53 -10.40
N LEU A 71 -10.02 1.38 -10.18
CA LEU A 71 -8.98 1.81 -11.10
C LEU A 71 -8.73 0.80 -12.23
N HIS A 72 -9.40 -0.34 -12.29
CA HIS A 72 -9.22 -1.38 -13.31
C HIS A 72 -7.78 -1.92 -13.36
N PHE A 73 -7.18 -2.22 -12.21
CA PHE A 73 -5.95 -3.02 -12.15
C PHE A 73 -6.25 -4.51 -12.38
N SER A 74 -5.21 -5.29 -12.72
CA SER A 74 -5.38 -6.72 -12.95
C SER A 74 -5.83 -7.45 -11.68
N LYS A 75 -6.53 -8.58 -11.86
CA LYS A 75 -6.99 -9.42 -10.75
C LYS A 75 -5.84 -9.85 -9.83
N GLU A 76 -4.66 -10.11 -10.41
CA GLU A 76 -3.47 -10.48 -9.66
C GLU A 76 -3.06 -9.41 -8.65
N ILE A 77 -3.00 -8.14 -9.07
CA ILE A 77 -2.62 -7.03 -8.19
C ILE A 77 -3.69 -6.74 -7.15
N VAL A 78 -4.96 -6.88 -7.51
CA VAL A 78 -6.08 -6.79 -6.56
C VAL A 78 -5.98 -7.88 -5.49
N ASP A 79 -5.61 -9.11 -5.86
CA ASP A 79 -5.49 -10.23 -4.91
C ASP A 79 -4.28 -10.04 -3.97
N LEU A 80 -3.18 -9.43 -4.42
CA LEU A 80 -2.10 -8.99 -3.52
C LEU A 80 -2.58 -7.94 -2.52
N ALA A 81 -3.36 -6.96 -2.98
CA ALA A 81 -3.91 -5.92 -2.11
C ALA A 81 -4.85 -6.50 -1.04
N LYS A 82 -5.66 -7.51 -1.37
CA LYS A 82 -6.51 -8.20 -0.38
C LYS A 82 -5.70 -8.91 0.71
N LYS A 83 -4.48 -9.37 0.42
CA LYS A 83 -3.61 -9.95 1.44
C LYS A 83 -3.20 -8.89 2.46
N ILE A 84 -2.70 -7.75 1.98
CA ILE A 84 -2.18 -6.69 2.85
C ILE A 84 -3.26 -5.80 3.48
N ASP A 85 -4.47 -5.70 2.90
CA ASP A 85 -5.61 -4.99 3.51
C ASP A 85 -5.92 -5.50 4.93
N LYS A 86 -5.65 -6.79 5.19
CA LYS A 86 -5.81 -7.41 6.51
C LYS A 86 -4.87 -6.87 7.57
N TYR A 87 -3.79 -6.19 7.19
CA TYR A 87 -2.81 -5.63 8.11
C TYR A 87 -3.13 -4.20 8.58
N TYR A 88 -4.25 -3.61 8.15
CA TYR A 88 -4.58 -2.22 8.51
C TYR A 88 -4.96 -2.05 9.99
N ILE A 89 -5.77 -2.96 10.54
CA ILE A 89 -6.33 -2.89 11.90
C ILE A 89 -5.59 -3.82 12.88
N PRO A 90 -5.50 -5.14 12.63
CA PRO A 90 -5.04 -6.10 13.65
C PRO A 90 -3.56 -5.93 14.06
N THR A 91 -2.74 -5.29 13.24
CA THR A 91 -1.32 -5.01 13.52
C THR A 91 -1.09 -4.00 14.64
N ARG A 92 -2.12 -3.21 15.00
CA ARG A 92 -1.99 -2.05 15.90
C ARG A 92 -2.85 -2.14 17.15
N TYR A 93 -3.94 -2.89 17.09
CA TYR A 93 -5.01 -2.83 18.07
C TYR A 93 -5.07 -4.14 18.84
N THR A 94 -4.65 -4.10 20.11
CA THR A 94 -4.61 -5.26 21.00
C THR A 94 -5.99 -5.87 21.23
N ASP A 95 -7.05 -5.07 21.24
CA ASP A 95 -8.44 -5.49 21.42
C ASP A 95 -9.01 -6.33 20.27
N VAL A 96 -8.27 -6.44 19.16
CA VAL A 96 -8.60 -7.36 18.05
C VAL A 96 -8.17 -8.79 18.37
N TRP A 97 -7.26 -8.99 19.33
CA TRP A 97 -6.72 -10.29 19.72
C TRP A 97 -7.39 -10.78 21.00
N SER A 98 -7.67 -12.09 21.07
CA SER A 98 -8.27 -12.68 22.27
C SER A 98 -7.30 -12.71 23.45
N GLU A 99 -6.00 -12.80 23.19
CA GLU A 99 -4.91 -12.83 24.16
C GLU A 99 -3.67 -12.15 23.55
N GLY A 100 -2.65 -11.82 24.36
CA GLY A 100 -1.37 -11.27 23.88
C GLY A 100 -1.43 -9.86 23.31
N THR A 101 -0.37 -9.46 22.60
CA THR A 101 -0.30 -8.21 21.82
C THR A 101 -0.03 -8.51 20.35
N PRO A 102 -0.27 -7.58 19.40
CA PRO A 102 0.00 -7.82 18.00
C PRO A 102 1.42 -8.36 17.73
N GLU A 103 2.43 -7.86 18.45
CA GLU A 103 3.82 -8.30 18.34
C GLU A 103 4.03 -9.81 18.52
N ASP A 104 3.16 -10.48 19.29
CA ASP A 104 3.24 -11.92 19.55
C ASP A 104 2.82 -12.78 18.35
N TYR A 105 2.10 -12.20 17.39
CA TYR A 105 1.43 -12.94 16.30
C TYR A 105 2.07 -12.77 14.92
N TYR A 106 2.85 -11.71 14.69
CA TYR A 106 3.44 -11.44 13.37
C TYR A 106 4.86 -11.97 13.27
N THR A 107 5.17 -12.63 12.15
CA THR A 107 6.47 -13.25 11.91
C THR A 107 7.32 -12.52 10.86
N LEU A 108 8.55 -12.99 10.68
CA LEU A 108 9.43 -12.54 9.61
C LEU A 108 8.82 -12.81 8.22
N GLU A 109 8.13 -13.94 8.07
CA GLU A 109 7.46 -14.35 6.84
C GLU A 109 6.31 -13.39 6.52
N ASP A 110 5.46 -13.05 7.49
CA ASP A 110 4.38 -12.08 7.31
C ASP A 110 4.92 -10.73 6.84
N ALA A 111 5.96 -10.23 7.53
CA ALA A 111 6.59 -8.96 7.17
C ALA A 111 7.24 -8.99 5.78
N SER A 112 7.83 -10.13 5.39
CA SER A 112 8.44 -10.28 4.06
C SER A 112 7.39 -10.35 2.97
N GLU A 113 6.33 -11.15 3.14
CA GLU A 113 5.23 -11.24 2.18
C GLU A 113 4.51 -9.89 2.04
N ALA A 114 4.28 -9.16 3.14
CA ALA A 114 3.65 -7.84 3.10
C ALA A 114 4.45 -6.83 2.28
N ILE A 115 5.78 -6.81 2.47
CA ILE A 115 6.70 -5.95 1.73
C ILE A 115 6.72 -6.34 0.24
N GLU A 116 6.84 -7.62 -0.09
CA GLU A 116 6.85 -8.10 -1.48
C GLU A 116 5.54 -7.77 -2.21
N CYS A 117 4.39 -7.97 -1.56
CA CYS A 117 3.09 -7.58 -2.12
C CYS A 117 3.03 -6.07 -2.40
N THR A 118 3.52 -5.27 -1.44
CA THR A 118 3.54 -3.81 -1.52
C THR A 118 4.44 -3.32 -2.65
N GLU A 119 5.65 -3.87 -2.79
CA GLU A 119 6.58 -3.54 -3.87
C GLU A 119 5.95 -3.79 -5.24
N ARG A 120 5.30 -4.95 -5.41
CA ARG A 120 4.59 -5.28 -6.66
C ARG A 120 3.46 -4.30 -6.96
N ILE A 121 2.65 -3.93 -5.96
CA ILE A 121 1.57 -2.95 -6.14
C ILE A 121 2.14 -1.58 -6.53
N ILE A 122 3.19 -1.10 -5.87
CA ILE A 122 3.81 0.20 -6.18
C ILE A 122 4.34 0.21 -7.61
N ASN A 123 5.06 -0.85 -8.02
CA ASN A 123 5.61 -0.96 -9.38
C ASN A 123 4.51 -0.89 -10.45
N GLU A 124 3.38 -1.57 -10.23
CA GLU A 124 2.24 -1.56 -11.16
C GLU A 124 1.54 -0.20 -11.21
N VAL A 125 1.42 0.47 -10.06
CA VAL A 125 0.90 1.84 -10.00
C VAL A 125 1.80 2.80 -10.79
N GLU A 126 3.11 2.72 -10.61
CA GLU A 126 4.07 3.54 -11.34
C GLU A 126 4.04 3.25 -12.85
N ALA A 127 3.95 1.97 -13.24
CA ALA A 127 3.86 1.58 -14.65
C ALA A 127 2.58 2.13 -15.29
N LYS A 128 1.44 2.02 -14.61
CA LYS A 128 0.17 2.56 -15.09
C LYS A 128 0.15 4.08 -15.12
N TRP A 129 0.84 4.76 -14.20
CA TRP A 129 0.99 6.21 -14.26
C TRP A 129 1.82 6.63 -15.48
N LYS A 130 2.93 5.95 -15.75
CA LYS A 130 3.79 6.24 -16.91
C LYS A 130 3.03 6.08 -18.23
N SER A 131 2.20 5.04 -18.38
CA SER A 131 1.43 4.84 -19.61
C SER A 131 0.39 5.93 -19.87
N LEU A 132 -0.11 6.61 -18.84
CA LEU A 132 -0.97 7.80 -19.01
C LEU A 132 -0.21 9.03 -19.53
N LYS A 133 1.12 9.08 -19.35
CA LYS A 133 1.96 10.19 -19.81
C LYS A 133 2.46 9.99 -21.25
N GLU A 134 2.52 8.75 -21.70
CA GLU A 134 3.02 8.37 -23.02
C GLU A 134 1.92 8.31 -24.10
N GLY A 135 0.64 8.32 -23.71
CA GLY A 135 -0.53 8.33 -24.59
C GLY A 135 -1.22 9.68 -24.69
#